data_AF-Q8KR51-F1
#
_entry.id   AF-Q8KR51-F1
#
_cell.length_a   1.000
_cell.length_b   1.000
_cell.length_c   1.000
_cell.angle_alpha   90.00
_cell.angle_beta   90.00
_cell.angle_gamma   90.00
#
_symmetry.space_group_name_H-M   'P 1'
#
loop_
_entity.id
_entity.type
_entity.pdbx_description
1 polymer ?
#
loop_
_entity_poly.entity_id
_entity_poly.type
_entity_poly.pdbx_seq_one_letter_code
_entity_poly.pdbx_strand_id
1 'polypeptide(L)'
;MTATGTVPGDDTRWSSVFKDKDESPVVKLANGGFLDATHWMDKVQPFASQRSVWHFHPLEFLYVMSGDDDMDIKWLTVPKGQLTFDAEGNDNNSSPYFSRHIHWPGGVSGITIGRGYDLGQQNDPTSDLDSIELSQPLNTWLVESKGLSGLEAQNRYESANNDISSYEITRKQQYDLFVITYNRLEADVKRICQKPATIRACHPNQNITPEQAWNDIPEKIKEVLVDLRYRGDYTSHARSLIQRYAYIGDLSAFGQILSNRAQWSNVPQDRFLRRVRFYEN
;
A
#
# COMPACT_ATOMS: atom_id res chain seq x y z
N MET A 1 13.23 59.18 -8.92
CA MET A 1 13.07 58.33 -10.12
C MET A 1 11.97 57.32 -9.80
N THR A 2 10.78 57.53 -10.34
CA THR A 2 9.65 56.60 -10.23
C THR A 2 9.95 55.38 -11.10
N ALA A 3 10.09 54.21 -10.48
CA ALA A 3 10.17 52.95 -11.22
C ALA A 3 8.81 52.70 -11.87
N THR A 4 8.73 52.88 -13.19
CA THR A 4 7.60 52.42 -14.00
C THR A 4 7.75 50.90 -14.13
N GLY A 5 7.34 50.16 -13.10
CA GLY A 5 7.29 48.70 -13.14
C GLY A 5 6.16 48.24 -14.07
N THR A 6 6.40 47.15 -14.80
CA THR A 6 5.42 46.57 -15.71
C THR A 6 4.18 46.14 -14.92
N VAL A 7 3.00 46.61 -15.32
CA VAL A 7 1.73 46.26 -14.68
C VAL A 7 1.34 44.84 -15.13
N PRO A 8 1.19 43.86 -14.22
CA PRO A 8 1.00 42.45 -14.62
C PRO A 8 -0.21 42.16 -15.51
N GLY A 9 -1.27 42.98 -15.42
CA GLY A 9 -2.48 42.84 -16.23
C GLY A 9 -2.31 43.27 -17.70
N ASP A 10 -1.30 44.08 -18.02
CA ASP A 10 -1.09 44.64 -19.35
C ASP A 10 -0.09 43.84 -20.19
N ASP A 11 0.55 42.81 -19.61
CA ASP A 11 1.49 41.93 -20.31
C ASP A 11 0.75 40.95 -21.24
N THR A 12 0.97 41.04 -22.54
CA THR A 12 0.27 40.21 -23.54
C THR A 12 0.49 38.70 -23.37
N ARG A 13 1.60 38.26 -22.77
CA ARG A 13 1.89 36.83 -22.54
C ARG A 13 1.31 36.34 -21.22
N TRP A 14 1.42 37.14 -20.16
CA TRP A 14 1.06 36.72 -18.81
C TRP A 14 -0.32 37.22 -18.35
N SER A 15 -0.96 38.09 -19.14
CA SER A 15 -2.28 38.65 -18.83
C SER A 15 -3.28 37.57 -18.46
N SER A 16 -3.32 36.40 -19.12
CA SER A 16 -4.25 35.31 -18.78
C SER A 16 -4.03 34.72 -17.37
N VAL A 17 -2.82 34.82 -16.81
CA VAL A 17 -2.47 34.31 -15.48
C VAL A 17 -2.85 35.31 -14.37
N PHE A 18 -2.85 36.60 -14.71
CA PHE A 18 -3.09 37.71 -13.78
C PHE A 18 -4.47 38.37 -13.96
N LYS A 19 -5.21 38.03 -15.02
CA LYS A 19 -6.57 38.49 -15.25
C LYS A 19 -7.48 37.95 -14.14
N ASP A 20 -8.34 38.83 -13.62
CA ASP A 20 -9.39 38.51 -12.65
C ASP A 20 -8.92 38.08 -11.25
N LYS A 21 -7.64 38.31 -10.89
CA LYS A 21 -7.16 38.11 -9.51
C LYS A 21 -7.15 39.42 -8.73
N ASP A 22 -7.94 39.49 -7.67
CA ASP A 22 -7.87 40.59 -6.71
C ASP A 22 -6.64 40.42 -5.82
N GLU A 23 -5.48 40.83 -6.33
CA GLU A 23 -4.19 40.65 -5.66
C GLU A 23 -3.91 41.79 -4.68
N SER A 24 -3.37 41.43 -3.50
CA SER A 24 -2.90 42.41 -2.52
C SER A 24 -1.74 43.25 -3.11
N PRO A 25 -1.51 44.47 -2.61
CA PRO A 25 -0.44 45.35 -3.12
C PRO A 25 0.96 44.71 -3.10
N VAL A 26 1.22 43.85 -2.10
CA VAL A 26 2.51 43.14 -1.97
C VAL A 26 2.66 42.08 -3.06
N VAL A 27 1.58 41.36 -3.38
CA VAL A 27 1.56 40.34 -4.44
C VAL A 27 1.74 41.01 -5.81
N LYS A 28 1.07 42.14 -6.06
CA LYS A 28 1.25 42.92 -7.29
C LYS A 28 2.69 43.38 -7.50
N LEU A 29 3.36 43.83 -6.43
CA LEU A 29 4.76 44.23 -6.49
C LEU A 29 5.70 43.06 -6.80
N ALA A 30 5.47 41.90 -6.16
CA ALA A 30 6.24 40.69 -6.41
C ALA A 30 6.05 40.17 -7.85
N ASN A 31 4.81 40.16 -8.34
CA ASN A 31 4.48 39.76 -9.71
C ASN A 31 5.09 40.71 -10.75
N GLY A 32 5.06 42.02 -10.50
CA GLY A 32 5.76 43.00 -11.35
C GLY A 32 7.26 42.76 -11.41
N GLY A 33 7.90 42.49 -10.26
CA GLY A 33 9.33 42.15 -10.21
C GLY A 33 9.67 40.85 -10.95
N PHE A 34 8.81 39.83 -10.87
CA PHE A 34 8.96 38.59 -11.63
C PHE A 34 8.86 38.84 -13.14
N LEU A 35 7.92 39.67 -13.60
CA LEU A 35 7.76 40.01 -15.01
C LEU A 35 8.98 40.76 -15.55
N ASP A 36 9.45 41.78 -14.83
CA ASP A 36 10.65 42.53 -15.21
C ASP A 36 11.88 41.60 -15.29
N ALA A 37 12.00 40.64 -14.37
CA ALA A 37 13.08 39.66 -14.36
C ALA A 37 12.98 38.57 -15.44
N THR A 38 11.80 38.37 -16.04
CA THR A 38 11.56 37.34 -17.07
C THR A 38 11.38 37.91 -18.48
N HIS A 39 11.31 39.24 -18.63
CA HIS A 39 11.18 39.93 -19.91
C HIS A 39 12.33 39.65 -20.91
N TRP A 40 13.49 39.19 -20.43
CA TRP A 40 14.57 38.73 -21.31
C TRP A 40 14.18 37.50 -22.14
N MET A 41 13.25 36.67 -21.66
CA MET A 41 12.80 35.46 -22.36
C MET A 41 12.17 35.80 -23.71
N ASP A 42 11.56 36.99 -23.85
CA ASP A 42 10.98 37.48 -25.12
C ASP A 42 12.01 37.61 -26.24
N LYS A 43 13.28 37.72 -25.88
CA LYS A 43 14.39 37.91 -26.82
C LYS A 43 15.04 36.58 -27.23
N VAL A 44 14.58 35.46 -26.68
CA VAL A 44 15.14 34.12 -26.92
C VAL A 44 14.36 33.45 -28.05
N GLN A 45 15.07 33.00 -29.11
CA GLN A 45 14.48 32.47 -30.36
C GLN A 45 13.32 31.47 -30.16
N PRO A 46 13.44 30.44 -29.29
CA PRO A 46 12.31 29.57 -28.95
C PRO A 46 11.03 30.31 -28.53
N PHE A 47 11.13 31.33 -27.67
CA PHE A 47 10.00 32.11 -27.16
C PHE A 47 9.50 33.18 -28.14
N ALA A 48 10.36 33.64 -29.05
CA ALA A 48 10.00 34.57 -30.14
C ALA A 48 9.33 33.86 -31.33
N SER A 49 9.43 32.53 -31.43
CA SER A 49 9.00 31.75 -32.60
C SER A 49 7.50 31.40 -32.64
N GLN A 50 6.69 31.88 -31.68
CA GLN A 50 5.28 31.49 -31.46
C GLN A 50 5.05 29.97 -31.34
N ARG A 51 6.11 29.19 -31.13
CA ARG A 51 6.00 27.76 -30.83
C ARG A 51 5.77 27.58 -29.34
N SER A 52 5.06 26.50 -28.98
CA SER A 52 4.91 26.10 -27.59
C SER A 52 6.29 25.83 -26.98
N VAL A 53 6.66 26.63 -25.97
CA VAL A 53 7.86 26.40 -25.16
C VAL A 53 7.42 25.77 -23.85
N TRP A 54 7.95 24.60 -23.54
CA TRP A 54 7.69 23.91 -22.30
C TRP A 54 8.69 24.40 -21.24
N HIS A 55 8.17 24.96 -20.15
CA HIS A 55 8.95 25.22 -18.95
C HIS A 55 8.63 24.14 -17.93
N PHE A 56 9.65 23.41 -17.49
CA PHE A 56 9.55 22.51 -16.34
C PHE A 56 10.24 23.19 -15.17
N HIS A 57 9.56 23.27 -14.04
CA HIS A 57 10.18 23.74 -12.81
C HIS A 57 11.34 22.76 -12.48
N PRO A 58 12.59 23.23 -12.37
CA PRO A 58 13.75 22.33 -12.29
C PRO A 58 13.67 21.33 -11.12
N LEU A 59 13.10 21.73 -9.99
CA LEU A 59 12.92 20.85 -8.84
C LEU A 59 11.82 19.80 -9.06
N GLU A 60 10.71 20.17 -9.68
CA GLU A 60 9.63 19.23 -10.00
C GLU A 60 10.10 18.22 -11.04
N PHE A 61 10.86 18.69 -12.04
CA PHE A 61 11.46 17.82 -13.05
C PHE A 61 12.46 16.84 -12.43
N LEU A 62 13.32 17.31 -11.52
CA LEU A 62 14.25 16.44 -10.80
C LEU A 62 13.54 15.43 -9.88
N TYR A 63 12.45 15.84 -9.23
CA TYR A 63 11.60 14.95 -8.42
C TYR A 63 10.95 13.85 -9.28
N VAL A 64 10.33 14.21 -10.40
CA VAL A 64 9.78 13.24 -11.36
C VAL A 64 10.86 12.31 -11.91
N MET A 65 12.08 12.83 -12.14
CA MET A 65 13.22 12.06 -12.65
C MET A 65 13.92 11.21 -11.57
N SER A 66 13.75 11.48 -10.28
CA SER A 66 14.36 10.68 -9.20
C SER A 66 13.66 9.33 -9.04
N GLY A 67 12.43 9.20 -9.56
CA GLY A 67 11.63 8.00 -9.43
C GLY A 67 11.02 7.83 -8.03
N ASP A 68 11.00 8.89 -7.20
CA ASP A 68 10.42 8.87 -5.84
C ASP A 68 8.95 9.33 -5.83
N ASP A 69 8.20 9.03 -6.89
CA ASP A 69 6.76 9.21 -6.88
C ASP A 69 6.11 8.11 -6.02
N ASP A 70 5.59 8.51 -4.87
CA ASP A 70 4.85 7.66 -3.93
C ASP A 70 3.57 7.07 -4.54
N MET A 71 3.11 7.64 -5.66
CA MET A 71 1.98 7.17 -6.44
C MET A 71 2.39 6.35 -7.67
N ASP A 72 3.66 6.00 -7.86
CA ASP A 72 4.06 5.16 -8.99
C ASP A 72 3.39 3.76 -8.93
N ILE A 73 2.99 3.22 -10.08
CA ILE A 73 2.41 1.87 -10.22
C ILE A 73 3.36 0.76 -9.79
N LYS A 74 4.68 1.02 -9.73
CA LYS A 74 5.68 0.06 -9.23
C LYS A 74 5.37 -0.42 -7.82
N TRP A 75 4.74 0.42 -6.99
CA TRP A 75 4.33 0.10 -5.62
C TRP A 75 3.18 -0.92 -5.55
N LEU A 76 2.61 -1.33 -6.69
CA LEU A 76 1.66 -2.45 -6.76
C LEU A 76 2.36 -3.81 -6.90
N THR A 77 3.68 -3.84 -7.02
CA THR A 77 4.49 -5.06 -7.03
C THR A 77 5.27 -5.19 -5.73
N VAL A 78 5.08 -6.30 -5.01
CA VAL A 78 5.75 -6.57 -3.72
C VAL A 78 6.89 -7.57 -3.86
N PRO A 79 7.94 -7.48 -3.01
CA PRO A 79 9.08 -8.39 -3.08
C PRO A 79 8.71 -9.83 -2.73
N LYS A 80 7.68 -10.03 -1.89
CA LYS A 80 7.11 -11.32 -1.53
C LYS A 80 5.61 -11.17 -1.28
N GLY A 81 4.85 -12.24 -1.53
CA GLY A 81 3.44 -12.28 -1.16
C GLY A 81 2.52 -11.57 -2.14
N GLN A 82 2.87 -11.53 -3.43
CA GLN A 82 2.05 -10.90 -4.45
C GLN A 82 0.64 -11.50 -4.50
N LEU A 83 0.53 -12.83 -4.30
CA LEU A 83 -0.75 -13.52 -4.14
C LEU A 83 -1.63 -12.86 -3.07
N THR A 84 -1.08 -12.65 -1.88
CA THR A 84 -1.81 -12.05 -0.76
C THR A 84 -2.12 -10.60 -1.06
N PHE A 85 -1.12 -9.83 -1.52
CA PHE A 85 -1.27 -8.40 -1.84
C PHE A 85 -2.44 -8.18 -2.79
N ASP A 86 -2.48 -8.87 -3.92
CA ASP A 86 -3.50 -8.72 -4.96
C ASP A 86 -4.90 -9.16 -4.51
N ALA A 87 -4.97 -9.96 -3.45
CA ALA A 87 -6.21 -10.55 -2.99
C ALA A 87 -6.81 -9.83 -1.77
N GLU A 88 -6.03 -9.03 -1.04
CA GLU A 88 -6.48 -8.20 0.09
C GLU A 88 -7.15 -6.88 -0.34
N GLY A 89 -7.08 -6.51 -1.62
CA GLY A 89 -7.71 -5.29 -2.11
C GLY A 89 -7.35 -4.98 -3.56
N ASN A 90 -7.73 -3.79 -4.02
CA ASN A 90 -7.26 -3.27 -5.30
C ASN A 90 -7.06 -1.75 -5.25
N ASP A 91 -6.52 -1.23 -6.34
CA ASP A 91 -6.20 0.17 -6.51
C ASP A 91 -7.14 0.85 -7.53
N ASN A 92 -8.42 0.46 -7.49
CA ASN A 92 -9.47 1.06 -8.31
C ASN A 92 -10.47 1.79 -7.40
N ASN A 93 -10.47 3.12 -7.43
CA ASN A 93 -11.33 3.95 -6.56
C ASN A 93 -12.84 3.71 -6.72
N SER A 94 -13.28 3.09 -7.82
CA SER A 94 -14.67 2.76 -8.10
C SER A 94 -15.05 1.37 -7.61
N SER A 95 -14.08 0.61 -7.09
CA SER A 95 -14.28 -0.75 -6.59
C SER A 95 -14.59 -0.73 -5.08
N PRO A 96 -15.52 -1.57 -4.60
CA PRO A 96 -15.75 -1.76 -3.17
C PRO A 96 -14.53 -2.35 -2.43
N TYR A 97 -13.55 -2.87 -3.17
CA TYR A 97 -12.28 -3.37 -2.64
C TYR A 97 -11.13 -2.36 -2.72
N PHE A 98 -11.42 -1.08 -2.95
CA PHE A 98 -10.39 -0.04 -2.92
C PHE A 98 -9.79 0.07 -1.52
N SER A 99 -8.49 -0.18 -1.39
CA SER A 99 -7.87 -0.42 -0.10
C SER A 99 -7.16 0.79 0.51
N ARG A 100 -7.01 1.90 -0.23
CA ARG A 100 -6.25 3.08 0.24
C ARG A 100 -7.06 4.03 1.13
N HIS A 101 -8.30 3.70 1.45
CA HIS A 101 -9.10 4.35 2.49
C HIS A 101 -9.23 3.46 3.72
N ILE A 102 -9.50 4.08 4.87
CA ILE A 102 -9.92 3.35 6.06
C ILE A 102 -11.25 2.62 5.80
N HIS A 103 -11.40 1.44 6.37
CA HIS A 103 -12.65 0.70 6.35
C HIS A 103 -12.76 -0.22 7.57
N TRP A 104 -13.96 -0.72 7.82
CA TRP A 104 -14.21 -1.77 8.81
C TRP A 104 -14.80 -3.01 8.08
N PRO A 105 -14.06 -4.13 7.98
CA PRO A 105 -14.52 -5.32 7.25
C PRO A 105 -15.75 -6.03 7.85
N GLY A 106 -16.14 -5.68 9.09
CA GLY A 106 -17.24 -6.31 9.80
C GLY A 106 -16.80 -7.38 10.82
N GLY A 107 -17.76 -7.92 11.57
CA GLY A 107 -17.53 -9.04 12.48
C GLY A 107 -16.68 -8.65 13.69
N VAL A 108 -15.53 -9.31 13.86
CA VAL A 108 -14.58 -9.07 14.97
C VAL A 108 -13.37 -8.23 14.54
N SER A 109 -13.34 -7.76 13.30
CA SER A 109 -12.22 -6.95 12.78
C SER A 109 -12.13 -5.59 13.46
N GLY A 110 -10.92 -5.04 13.46
CA GLY A 110 -10.66 -3.65 13.80
C GLY A 110 -10.76 -2.72 12.59
N ILE A 111 -10.41 -1.46 12.80
CA ILE A 111 -10.21 -0.50 11.72
C ILE A 111 -9.06 -0.99 10.83
N THR A 112 -9.30 -1.05 9.53
CA THR A 112 -8.33 -1.53 8.54
C THR A 112 -7.98 -0.42 7.56
N ILE A 113 -6.71 -0.35 7.16
CA ILE A 113 -6.23 0.53 6.10
C ILE A 113 -5.24 -0.21 5.21
N GLY A 114 -5.15 0.17 3.93
CA GLY A 114 -4.32 -0.54 2.97
C GLY A 114 -4.80 -1.98 2.78
N ARG A 115 -3.88 -2.86 2.38
CA ARG A 115 -4.17 -4.26 2.06
C ARG A 115 -4.14 -5.14 3.31
N GLY A 116 -5.10 -4.90 4.21
CA GLY A 116 -5.33 -5.74 5.38
C GLY A 116 -4.50 -5.39 6.63
N TYR A 117 -4.04 -4.14 6.77
CA TYR A 117 -3.45 -3.67 8.03
C TYR A 117 -4.57 -3.38 9.04
N ASP A 118 -4.96 -4.40 9.81
CA ASP A 118 -6.02 -4.34 10.84
C ASP A 118 -5.45 -3.90 12.19
N LEU A 119 -5.86 -2.71 12.65
CA LEU A 119 -5.43 -2.08 13.91
C LEU A 119 -5.87 -2.83 15.18
N GLY A 120 -6.91 -3.67 15.09
CA GLY A 120 -7.34 -4.53 16.19
C GLY A 120 -6.31 -5.60 16.55
N GLN A 121 -5.38 -5.90 15.62
CA GLN A 121 -4.36 -6.94 15.79
C GLN A 121 -2.94 -6.38 15.98
N GLN A 122 -2.76 -5.05 15.97
CA GLN A 122 -1.43 -4.46 16.05
C GLN A 122 -1.04 -4.10 17.48
N ASN A 123 0.11 -4.62 17.92
CA ASN A 123 0.67 -4.31 19.23
C ASN A 123 1.31 -2.92 19.29
N ASP A 124 1.85 -2.40 18.18
CA ASP A 124 2.51 -1.10 18.11
C ASP A 124 2.27 -0.42 16.74
N PRO A 125 1.04 0.06 16.47
CA PRO A 125 0.75 0.72 15.21
C PRO A 125 1.46 2.08 15.08
N THR A 126 1.86 2.72 16.18
CA THR A 126 2.57 4.00 16.13
C THR A 126 3.88 3.86 15.36
N SER A 127 4.73 2.88 15.72
CA SER A 127 5.99 2.69 15.02
C SER A 127 5.81 2.38 13.53
N ASP A 128 4.76 1.64 13.15
CA ASP A 128 4.49 1.31 11.75
C ASP A 128 4.02 2.54 10.97
N LEU A 129 3.05 3.28 11.51
CA LEU A 129 2.47 4.45 10.84
C LEU A 129 3.47 5.60 10.75
N ASP A 130 4.37 5.74 11.72
CA ASP A 130 5.48 6.70 11.66
C ASP A 130 6.52 6.28 10.61
N SER A 131 6.80 4.97 10.47
CA SER A 131 7.78 4.47 9.49
C SER A 131 7.37 4.68 8.03
N ILE A 132 6.07 4.81 7.77
CA ILE A 132 5.53 5.14 6.45
C ILE A 132 5.23 6.65 6.29
N GLU A 133 5.64 7.46 7.27
CA GLU A 133 5.45 8.91 7.29
C GLU A 133 3.98 9.32 7.14
N LEU A 134 3.06 8.61 7.80
CA LEU A 134 1.64 8.89 7.68
C LEU A 134 1.30 10.25 8.31
N SER A 135 0.66 11.12 7.52
CA SER A 135 0.39 12.49 7.94
C SER A 135 -0.78 12.61 8.93
N GLN A 136 -0.83 13.74 9.63
CA GLN A 136 -1.96 14.12 10.46
C GLN A 136 -3.08 14.72 9.59
N PRO A 137 -4.37 14.55 9.95
CA PRO A 137 -4.87 13.98 11.22
C PRO A 137 -5.01 12.45 11.24
N LEU A 138 -4.79 11.76 10.11
CA LEU A 138 -5.06 10.32 9.99
C LEU A 138 -4.21 9.48 10.94
N ASN A 139 -2.91 9.76 11.06
CA ASN A 139 -2.01 8.99 11.94
C ASN A 139 -2.51 8.97 13.40
N THR A 140 -2.79 10.13 14.01
CA THR A 140 -3.33 10.17 15.38
C THR A 140 -4.62 9.38 15.49
N TRP A 141 -5.54 9.56 14.53
CA TRP A 141 -6.83 8.89 14.57
C TRP A 141 -6.71 7.36 14.51
N LEU A 142 -5.77 6.84 13.71
CA LEU A 142 -5.48 5.40 13.59
C LEU A 142 -4.79 4.86 14.86
N VAL A 143 -3.81 5.58 15.41
CA VAL A 143 -3.14 5.20 16.66
C VAL A 143 -4.14 5.10 17.82
N GLU A 144 -5.07 6.05 17.93
CA GLU A 144 -6.16 6.02 18.92
C GLU A 144 -7.15 4.87 18.70
N SER A 145 -7.23 4.33 17.47
CA SER A 145 -8.13 3.23 17.13
C SER A 145 -7.53 1.84 17.39
N LYS A 146 -6.30 1.79 17.89
CA LYS A 146 -5.59 0.55 18.24
C LYS A 146 -6.41 -0.34 19.18
N GLY A 147 -6.46 -1.63 18.86
CA GLY A 147 -7.10 -2.64 19.71
C GLY A 147 -8.64 -2.61 19.72
N LEU A 148 -9.25 -1.60 19.11
CA LEU A 148 -10.70 -1.58 18.90
C LEU A 148 -11.08 -2.69 17.94
N SER A 149 -12.15 -3.42 18.26
CA SER A 149 -12.64 -4.53 17.45
C SER A 149 -14.17 -4.61 17.53
N GLY A 150 -14.77 -5.27 16.54
CA GLY A 150 -16.21 -5.48 16.47
C GLY A 150 -17.00 -4.17 16.59
N LEU A 151 -17.95 -4.11 17.52
CA LEU A 151 -18.84 -2.95 17.68
C LEU A 151 -18.07 -1.66 18.03
N GLU A 152 -16.97 -1.75 18.77
CA GLU A 152 -16.16 -0.57 19.10
C GLU A 152 -15.45 -0.01 17.86
N ALA A 153 -14.91 -0.89 17.01
CA ALA A 153 -14.31 -0.50 15.74
C ALA A 153 -15.35 0.06 14.77
N GLN A 154 -16.55 -0.55 14.72
CA GLN A 154 -17.66 -0.04 13.93
C GLN A 154 -18.03 1.39 14.36
N ASN A 155 -18.27 1.61 15.66
CA ASN A 155 -18.62 2.94 16.18
C ASN A 155 -17.51 3.96 15.90
N ARG A 156 -16.24 3.55 16.04
CA ARG A 156 -15.10 4.42 15.71
C ARG A 156 -15.11 4.78 14.23
N TYR A 157 -15.28 3.82 13.33
CA TYR A 157 -15.37 4.06 11.88
C TYR A 157 -16.52 5.02 11.53
N GLU A 158 -17.71 4.79 12.06
CA GLU A 158 -18.90 5.63 11.81
C GLU A 158 -18.75 7.06 12.38
N SER A 159 -17.89 7.26 13.38
CA SER A 159 -17.58 8.57 13.95
C SER A 159 -16.53 9.37 13.17
N ALA A 160 -15.90 8.78 12.14
CA ALA A 160 -14.86 9.45 11.37
C ALA A 160 -15.42 10.67 10.62
N ASN A 161 -14.76 11.81 10.74
CA ASN A 161 -15.11 12.99 9.96
C ASN A 161 -14.65 12.85 8.49
N ASN A 162 -14.96 13.85 7.67
CA ASN A 162 -14.59 13.83 6.25
C ASN A 162 -13.06 13.79 6.02
N ASP A 163 -12.28 14.52 6.84
CA ASP A 163 -10.81 14.57 6.71
C ASP A 163 -10.15 13.21 6.97
N ILE A 164 -10.81 12.33 7.71
CA ILE A 164 -10.36 10.96 7.99
C ILE A 164 -10.92 9.97 6.97
N SER A 165 -12.24 10.01 6.74
CA SER A 165 -12.93 9.03 5.88
C SER A 165 -12.58 9.16 4.39
N SER A 166 -12.29 10.38 3.92
CA SER A 166 -11.84 10.63 2.54
C SER A 166 -10.33 10.59 2.37
N TYR A 167 -9.55 10.42 3.45
CA TYR A 167 -8.09 10.37 3.36
C TYR A 167 -7.66 9.16 2.57
N GLU A 168 -6.83 9.37 1.56
CA GLU A 168 -6.27 8.33 0.69
C GLU A 168 -4.77 8.21 0.95
N ILE A 169 -4.31 7.05 1.43
CA ILE A 169 -2.86 6.80 1.55
C ILE A 169 -2.23 6.60 0.17
N THR A 170 -0.93 6.88 0.04
CA THR A 170 -0.24 6.67 -1.24
C THR A 170 -0.08 5.18 -1.56
N ARG A 171 0.26 4.85 -2.82
CA ARG A 171 0.56 3.45 -3.18
C ARG A 171 1.77 2.94 -2.39
N LYS A 172 2.79 3.79 -2.23
CA LYS A 172 3.97 3.50 -1.41
C LYS A 172 3.62 3.23 0.05
N GLN A 173 2.80 4.08 0.68
CA GLN A 173 2.37 3.86 2.07
C GLN A 173 1.62 2.54 2.25
N GLN A 174 0.73 2.20 1.32
CA GLN A 174 0.03 0.90 1.32
C GLN A 174 1.01 -0.27 1.16
N TYR A 175 1.97 -0.13 0.24
CA TYR A 175 3.01 -1.12 0.01
C TYR A 175 3.85 -1.34 1.27
N ASP A 176 4.31 -0.27 1.91
CA ASP A 176 5.16 -0.35 3.10
C ASP A 176 4.41 -1.00 4.27
N LEU A 177 3.14 -0.62 4.50
CA LEU A 177 2.27 -1.28 5.49
C LEU A 177 2.09 -2.78 5.21
N PHE A 178 1.87 -3.15 3.95
CA PHE A 178 1.74 -4.55 3.58
C PHE A 178 3.03 -5.32 3.85
N VAL A 179 4.19 -4.77 3.47
CA VAL A 179 5.49 -5.42 3.68
C VAL A 179 5.75 -5.65 5.17
N ILE A 180 5.43 -4.68 6.03
CA ILE A 180 5.53 -4.81 7.48
C ILE A 180 4.66 -5.98 7.98
N THR A 181 3.38 -6.01 7.60
CA THR A 181 2.44 -7.07 8.02
C THR A 181 2.84 -8.44 7.49
N TYR A 182 3.23 -8.52 6.21
CA TYR A 182 3.64 -9.75 5.57
C TYR A 182 4.87 -10.36 6.25
N ASN A 183 5.88 -9.55 6.57
CA ASN A 183 7.09 -10.02 7.26
C ASN A 183 6.78 -10.59 8.66
N ARG A 184 5.85 -9.96 9.40
CA ARG A 184 5.40 -10.47 10.70
C ARG A 184 4.69 -11.82 10.57
N LEU A 185 3.84 -11.96 9.56
CA LEU A 185 3.10 -13.21 9.33
C LEU A 185 3.98 -14.31 8.77
N GLU A 186 4.96 -14.00 7.92
CA GLU A 186 6.00 -14.94 7.50
C GLU A 186 6.79 -15.46 8.70
N ALA A 187 7.21 -14.57 9.61
CA ALA A 187 7.87 -14.96 10.85
C ALA A 187 6.99 -15.86 11.74
N ASP A 188 5.68 -15.59 11.80
CA ASP A 188 4.74 -16.42 12.56
C ASP A 188 4.51 -17.79 11.92
N VAL A 189 4.38 -17.87 10.58
CA VAL A 189 4.32 -19.15 9.86
C VAL A 189 5.59 -19.95 10.09
N LYS A 190 6.77 -19.31 9.96
CA LYS A 190 8.05 -19.93 10.28
C LYS A 190 8.04 -20.50 11.70
N ARG A 191 7.67 -19.69 12.70
CA ARG A 191 7.56 -20.14 14.10
C ARG A 191 6.63 -21.36 14.26
N ILE A 192 5.49 -21.38 13.55
CA ILE A 192 4.56 -22.52 13.56
C ILE A 192 5.20 -23.77 12.93
N CYS A 193 5.88 -23.63 11.79
CA CYS A 193 6.58 -24.71 11.11
C CYS A 193 7.79 -25.23 11.91
N GLN A 194 8.42 -24.40 12.73
CA GLN A 194 9.55 -24.77 13.59
C GLN A 194 9.12 -25.39 14.91
N LYS A 195 7.83 -25.31 15.27
CA LYS A 195 7.33 -25.82 16.54
C LYS A 195 7.50 -27.35 16.61
N PRO A 196 8.10 -27.91 17.68
CA PRO A 196 8.34 -29.35 17.79
C PRO A 196 7.08 -30.21 17.61
N ALA A 197 5.92 -29.73 18.08
CA ALA A 197 4.65 -30.43 17.88
C ALA A 197 4.25 -30.52 16.40
N THR A 198 4.47 -29.47 15.61
CA THR A 198 4.17 -29.45 14.17
C THR A 198 5.09 -30.39 13.41
N ILE A 199 6.40 -30.33 13.71
CA ILE A 199 7.41 -31.20 13.10
C ILE A 199 7.07 -32.66 13.39
N ARG A 200 6.83 -33.02 14.66
CA ARG A 200 6.47 -34.41 15.02
C ARG A 200 5.23 -34.91 14.28
N ALA A 201 4.21 -34.07 14.15
CA ALA A 201 2.94 -34.45 13.53
C ALA A 201 3.02 -34.58 12.01
N CYS A 202 3.82 -33.74 11.33
CA CYS A 202 3.72 -33.58 9.88
C CYS A 202 5.03 -33.89 9.12
N HIS A 203 6.19 -33.83 9.76
CA HIS A 203 7.49 -34.03 9.11
C HIS A 203 7.86 -35.53 9.05
N PRO A 204 8.31 -36.08 7.91
CA PRO A 204 8.69 -37.49 7.84
C PRO A 204 10.01 -37.80 8.55
N ASN A 205 10.97 -36.87 8.52
CA ASN A 205 12.23 -36.99 9.27
C ASN A 205 12.06 -36.40 10.68
N GLN A 206 12.05 -37.24 11.71
CA GLN A 206 11.86 -36.82 13.10
C GLN A 206 13.10 -36.19 13.74
N ASN A 207 14.27 -36.32 13.10
CA ASN A 207 15.54 -35.78 13.57
C ASN A 207 15.90 -34.45 12.89
N ILE A 208 15.00 -33.89 12.07
CA ILE A 208 15.26 -32.62 11.40
C ILE A 208 15.38 -31.48 12.42
N THR A 209 16.30 -30.56 12.19
CA THR A 209 16.36 -29.34 13.00
C THR A 209 15.20 -28.42 12.62
N PRO A 210 14.67 -27.61 13.55
CA PRO A 210 13.64 -26.63 13.23
C PRO A 210 14.03 -25.69 12.09
N GLU A 211 15.28 -25.24 12.05
CA GLU A 211 15.81 -24.37 11.00
C GLU A 211 15.72 -25.05 9.62
N GLN A 212 16.19 -26.28 9.52
CA GLN A 212 16.16 -27.02 8.26
C GLN A 212 14.73 -27.31 7.81
N ALA A 213 13.83 -27.66 8.74
CA ALA A 213 12.42 -27.93 8.44
C ALA A 213 11.69 -26.73 7.81
N TRP A 214 12.11 -25.50 8.13
CA TRP A 214 11.61 -24.29 7.46
C TRP A 214 12.34 -24.02 6.14
N ASN A 215 13.66 -24.12 6.14
CA ASN A 215 14.48 -23.76 4.98
C ASN A 215 14.20 -24.66 3.77
N ASP A 216 13.90 -25.94 4.00
CA ASP A 216 13.62 -26.92 2.96
C ASP A 216 12.26 -26.71 2.25
N ILE A 217 11.36 -25.92 2.84
CA ILE A 217 10.07 -25.61 2.21
C ILE A 217 10.33 -24.71 0.99
N PRO A 218 9.85 -25.08 -0.21
CA PRO A 218 9.99 -24.23 -1.40
C PRO A 218 9.33 -22.86 -1.21
N GLU A 219 9.95 -21.79 -1.72
CA GLU A 219 9.44 -20.41 -1.58
C GLU A 219 8.00 -20.25 -2.07
N LYS A 220 7.64 -20.88 -3.19
CA LYS A 220 6.27 -20.89 -3.72
C LYS A 220 5.25 -21.45 -2.72
N ILE A 221 5.64 -22.48 -1.95
CA ILE A 221 4.78 -23.02 -0.89
C ILE A 221 4.76 -22.07 0.32
N LYS A 222 5.90 -21.49 0.70
CA LYS A 222 5.95 -20.50 1.80
C LYS A 222 4.98 -19.35 1.56
N GLU A 223 4.93 -18.79 0.34
CA GLU A 223 3.98 -17.72 0.00
C GLU A 223 2.52 -18.13 0.23
N VAL A 224 2.13 -19.35 -0.18
CA VAL A 224 0.77 -19.84 0.08
C VAL A 224 0.52 -20.06 1.56
N LEU A 225 1.49 -20.59 2.32
CA LEU A 225 1.35 -20.75 3.77
C LEU A 225 1.17 -19.39 4.47
N VAL A 226 1.85 -18.35 4.00
CA VAL A 226 1.68 -16.99 4.52
C VAL A 226 0.33 -16.41 4.13
N ASP A 227 -0.15 -16.55 2.89
CA ASP A 227 -1.52 -16.14 2.51
C ASP A 227 -2.59 -16.85 3.36
N LEU A 228 -2.44 -18.16 3.58
CA LEU A 228 -3.33 -18.91 4.47
C LEU A 228 -3.31 -18.34 5.89
N ARG A 229 -2.13 -17.93 6.39
CA ARG A 229 -2.02 -17.33 7.73
C ARG A 229 -2.62 -15.93 7.77
N TYR A 230 -2.39 -15.12 6.74
CA TYR A 230 -2.86 -13.74 6.60
C TYR A 230 -4.39 -13.68 6.68
N ARG A 231 -5.06 -14.52 5.90
CA ARG A 231 -6.53 -14.60 5.88
C ARG A 231 -7.12 -15.32 7.09
N GLY A 232 -6.33 -16.12 7.81
CA GLY A 232 -6.78 -16.93 8.94
C GLY A 232 -7.17 -18.38 8.62
N ASP A 233 -6.91 -18.86 7.40
CA ASP A 233 -7.19 -20.24 6.99
C ASP A 233 -6.14 -21.25 7.48
N TYR A 234 -4.96 -20.80 7.94
CA TYR A 234 -3.87 -21.66 8.43
C TYR A 234 -4.15 -22.23 9.83
N THR A 235 -5.25 -22.99 9.92
CA THR A 235 -5.73 -23.67 11.12
C THR A 235 -5.02 -25.01 11.33
N SER A 236 -5.26 -25.66 12.48
CA SER A 236 -4.75 -27.01 12.73
C SER A 236 -5.29 -28.03 11.73
N HIS A 237 -6.55 -27.87 11.28
CA HIS A 237 -7.12 -28.73 10.26
C HIS A 237 -6.43 -28.53 8.91
N ALA A 238 -6.31 -27.28 8.44
CA ALA A 238 -5.60 -26.98 7.19
C ALA A 238 -4.16 -27.54 7.19
N ARG A 239 -3.41 -27.38 8.30
CA ARG A 239 -2.06 -27.97 8.45
C ARG A 239 -2.06 -29.49 8.31
N SER A 240 -3.06 -30.18 8.87
CA SER A 240 -3.16 -31.64 8.73
C SER A 240 -3.29 -32.11 7.27
N LEU A 241 -3.79 -31.24 6.39
CA LEU A 241 -3.96 -31.53 4.97
C LEU A 241 -2.70 -31.21 4.15
N ILE A 242 -2.03 -30.07 4.40
CA ILE A 242 -0.99 -29.54 3.50
C ILE A 242 0.44 -29.57 4.07
N GLN A 243 0.60 -29.57 5.40
CA GLN A 243 1.92 -29.28 6.01
C GLN A 243 2.97 -30.34 5.69
N ARG A 244 2.56 -31.61 5.59
CA ARG A 244 3.46 -32.69 5.21
C ARG A 244 4.04 -32.48 3.82
N TYR A 245 3.19 -32.11 2.86
CA TYR A 245 3.62 -31.84 1.48
C TYR A 245 4.50 -30.60 1.40
N ALA A 246 4.23 -29.59 2.23
CA ALA A 246 5.11 -28.43 2.37
C ALA A 246 6.52 -28.82 2.82
N TYR A 247 6.64 -29.64 3.88
CA TYR A 247 7.93 -30.06 4.41
C TYR A 247 8.78 -30.90 3.45
N ILE A 248 8.15 -31.77 2.66
CA ILE A 248 8.88 -32.60 1.69
C ILE A 248 9.09 -31.92 0.34
N GLY A 249 8.59 -30.68 0.18
CA GLY A 249 8.67 -29.94 -1.07
C GLY A 249 7.88 -30.58 -2.23
N ASP A 250 6.84 -31.37 -1.94
CA ASP A 250 6.02 -32.01 -2.97
C ASP A 250 5.03 -30.99 -3.53
N LEU A 251 5.46 -30.30 -4.60
CA LEU A 251 4.66 -29.28 -5.25
C LEU A 251 3.36 -29.88 -5.82
N SER A 252 3.41 -31.06 -6.43
CA SER A 252 2.24 -31.65 -7.07
C SER A 252 1.15 -31.97 -6.05
N ALA A 253 1.49 -32.69 -4.99
CA ALA A 253 0.52 -33.08 -3.97
C ALA A 253 -0.01 -31.87 -3.19
N PHE A 254 0.86 -30.90 -2.87
CA PHE A 254 0.42 -29.65 -2.22
C PHE A 254 -0.59 -28.91 -3.11
N GLY A 255 -0.30 -28.76 -4.40
CA GLY A 255 -1.18 -28.10 -5.37
C GLY A 255 -2.53 -28.79 -5.55
N GLN A 256 -2.56 -30.13 -5.54
CA GLN A 256 -3.80 -30.91 -5.62
C GLN A 256 -4.72 -30.64 -4.42
N ILE A 257 -4.17 -30.57 -3.21
CA ILE A 257 -4.96 -30.25 -2.01
C ILE A 257 -5.41 -28.78 -2.02
N LEU A 258 -4.52 -27.86 -2.41
CA LEU A 258 -4.84 -26.44 -2.52
C LEU A 258 -5.99 -26.18 -3.52
N SER A 259 -6.02 -26.94 -4.62
CA SER A 259 -7.00 -26.81 -5.68
C SER A 259 -8.28 -27.62 -5.45
N ASN A 260 -8.39 -28.33 -4.33
CA ASN A 260 -9.60 -29.07 -3.99
C ASN A 260 -10.57 -28.16 -3.23
N ARG A 261 -11.59 -27.64 -3.92
CA ARG A 261 -12.56 -26.71 -3.32
C ARG A 261 -13.28 -27.26 -2.07
N ALA A 262 -13.46 -28.58 -1.97
CA ALA A 262 -14.10 -29.18 -0.80
C ALA A 262 -13.29 -28.96 0.50
N GLN A 263 -11.96 -28.81 0.39
CA GLN A 263 -11.08 -28.54 1.54
C GLN A 263 -11.09 -27.06 1.95
N TRP A 264 -11.64 -26.18 1.12
CA TRP A 264 -11.60 -24.72 1.27
C TRP A 264 -13.00 -24.10 1.08
N SER A 265 -14.03 -24.76 1.62
CA SER A 265 -15.44 -24.37 1.42
C SER A 265 -15.75 -22.94 1.86
N ASN A 266 -15.14 -22.50 2.99
CA ASN A 266 -15.32 -21.17 3.58
C ASN A 266 -14.47 -20.08 2.89
N VAL A 267 -13.66 -20.42 1.89
CA VAL A 267 -12.85 -19.46 1.13
C VAL A 267 -13.70 -18.89 -0.01
N PRO A 268 -13.86 -17.55 -0.12
CA PRO A 268 -14.46 -16.88 -1.26
C PRO A 268 -13.87 -17.36 -2.58
N GLN A 269 -14.73 -17.45 -3.58
CA GLN A 269 -14.38 -17.96 -4.90
C GLN A 269 -13.16 -17.25 -5.49
N ASP A 270 -13.10 -15.92 -5.41
CA ASP A 270 -11.99 -15.13 -5.96
C ASP A 270 -10.65 -15.52 -5.31
N ARG A 271 -10.58 -15.52 -3.97
CA ARG A 271 -9.37 -15.92 -3.24
C ARG A 271 -8.93 -17.35 -3.57
N PHE A 272 -9.88 -18.27 -3.62
CA PHE A 272 -9.61 -19.66 -3.99
C PHE A 272 -8.99 -19.74 -5.40
N LEU A 273 -9.57 -19.07 -6.39
CA LEU A 273 -9.05 -19.06 -7.76
C LEU A 273 -7.67 -18.41 -7.85
N ARG A 274 -7.40 -17.35 -7.08
CA ARG A 274 -6.06 -16.72 -7.03
C ARG A 274 -5.00 -17.67 -6.52
N ARG A 275 -5.29 -18.42 -5.45
CA ARG A 275 -4.38 -19.46 -4.92
C ARG A 275 -4.09 -20.53 -5.96
N VAL A 276 -5.12 -21.03 -6.64
CA VAL A 276 -4.96 -22.04 -7.70
C VAL A 276 -4.10 -21.50 -8.83
N ARG A 277 -4.41 -20.32 -9.37
CA ARG A 277 -3.64 -19.70 -10.47
C ARG A 277 -2.19 -19.42 -10.08
N PHE A 278 -1.96 -18.88 -8.88
CA PHE A 278 -0.60 -18.66 -8.37
C PHE A 278 0.17 -19.98 -8.28
N TYR A 279 -0.52 -21.07 -7.93
CA TYR A 279 0.12 -22.36 -7.78
C TYR A 279 0.42 -23.06 -9.13
N GLU A 280 -0.43 -22.87 -10.12
CA GLU A 280 -0.31 -23.47 -11.46
C GLU A 280 0.72 -22.76 -12.36
N ASN A 281 0.95 -21.45 -12.16
CA ASN A 281 1.93 -20.65 -12.91
C ASN A 281 3.32 -20.69 -12.28
#